data_AF-A0A2V1B5Y4-F1
#
_entry.id   AF-A0A2V1B5Y4-F1
#
_cell.length_a   1.000
_cell.length_b   1.000
_cell.length_c   1.000
_cell.angle_alpha   90.00
_cell.angle_beta   90.00
_cell.angle_gamma   90.00
#
_symmetry.space_group_name_H-M   'P 1'
#
loop_
_entity.id
_entity.type
_entity.pdbx_description
1 polymer ?
#
loop_
_entity_poly.entity_id
_entity_poly.type
_entity_poly.pdbx_seq_one_letter_code
_entity_poly.pdbx_strand_id
1 'polypeptide(L)'
;MASKCTLLLATFLLCFIVIVSGDTQGRGFHTDIKAIRDDRSKPRGFERKVRESPVPTIIDWSTMPSCAKSHCTPSMTPTIDCPYISGPCPSDVANSSCQTYSKDCYCKQTSPLACAWGCSWFNWLLAEDWFARPDVCASTPNITFDALPSCARDCLWQSSFDYGCITHTKNCFCKYGSLYGCDKKCRAAADGGPSGKVARWFTEQCSVDMETANGLLGGSSYLESKDPPWKKLQGHRLKWYEVMAITVAGATSCALLVVWGFLKAQKRAKETERMGWRRSKVLGLSIVEGKVQKARASGGVYQIDEKDTTNGKGKQTQVDEVPKSLKDKFRKFDEELRSKIEKLVKENKDEEEAEVSARTKVD
;
A
#
# COMPACT_ATOMS: atom_id res chain seq x y z
N MET A 1 3.01 -9.47 30.82
CA MET A 1 2.12 -9.60 29.64
C MET A 1 1.70 -8.26 29.03
N ALA A 2 1.49 -7.18 29.79
CA ALA A 2 1.10 -5.86 29.25
C ALA A 2 2.06 -5.30 28.19
N SER A 3 3.38 -5.48 28.34
CA SER A 3 4.38 -4.96 27.39
C SER A 3 4.35 -5.59 25.99
N LYS A 4 3.84 -6.83 25.85
CA LYS A 4 3.75 -7.49 24.54
C LYS A 4 2.51 -7.04 23.75
N CYS A 5 1.46 -6.62 24.45
CA CYS A 5 0.22 -6.15 23.83
C CYS A 5 0.37 -4.73 23.27
N THR A 6 1.13 -3.86 23.94
CA THR A 6 1.42 -2.49 23.45
C THR A 6 2.28 -2.51 22.19
N LEU A 7 3.22 -3.45 22.09
CA LEU A 7 4.10 -3.57 20.91
C LEU A 7 3.31 -3.97 19.67
N LEU A 8 2.43 -4.97 19.77
CA LEU A 8 1.58 -5.43 18.66
C LEU A 8 0.64 -4.32 18.15
N LEU A 9 0.08 -3.51 19.06
CA LEU A 9 -0.78 -2.40 18.71
C LEU A 9 -0.04 -1.25 18.01
N ALA A 10 1.18 -0.94 18.46
CA ALA A 10 2.02 0.05 17.82
C ALA A 10 2.45 -0.40 16.41
N THR A 11 2.77 -1.67 16.22
CA THR A 11 3.11 -2.22 14.90
C THR A 11 1.91 -2.17 13.95
N PHE A 12 0.70 -2.50 14.43
CA PHE A 12 -0.51 -2.42 13.60
C PHE A 12 -0.86 -0.98 13.20
N LEU A 13 -0.72 -0.01 14.12
CA LEU A 13 -0.96 1.41 13.82
C LEU A 13 0.07 1.98 12.83
N LEU A 14 1.34 1.60 12.94
CA LEU A 14 2.39 2.02 12.00
C LEU A 14 2.14 1.45 10.60
N CYS A 15 1.75 0.18 10.47
CA CYS A 15 1.39 -0.38 9.17
C CYS A 15 0.17 0.32 8.54
N PHE A 16 -0.83 0.70 9.33
CA PHE A 16 -2.02 1.40 8.82
C PHE A 16 -1.70 2.82 8.32
N ILE A 17 -0.82 3.55 9.02
CA ILE A 17 -0.41 4.91 8.63
C ILE A 17 0.39 4.90 7.32
N VAL A 18 1.29 3.91 7.14
CA VAL A 18 2.09 3.78 5.90
C VAL A 18 1.20 3.48 4.70
N ILE A 19 0.17 2.65 4.85
CA ILE A 19 -0.76 2.31 3.76
C ILE A 19 -1.64 3.51 3.37
N VAL A 20 -2.09 4.31 4.35
CA VAL A 20 -2.97 5.47 4.08
C VAL A 20 -2.21 6.67 3.51
N SER A 21 -0.90 6.81 3.79
CA SER A 21 -0.12 7.96 3.34
C SER A 21 0.45 7.80 1.91
N GLY A 22 0.45 6.58 1.35
CA GLY A 22 1.04 6.30 0.03
C GLY A 22 0.23 6.75 -1.18
N ASP A 23 -1.03 7.18 -1.02
CA ASP A 23 -1.98 7.34 -2.12
C ASP A 23 -2.22 8.79 -2.60
N THR A 24 -1.42 9.76 -2.15
CA THR A 24 -1.68 11.20 -2.45
C THR A 24 -0.69 11.92 -3.36
N GLN A 25 0.38 11.27 -3.82
CA GLN A 25 1.32 11.87 -4.79
C GLN A 25 1.11 11.32 -6.20
N GLY A 26 0.29 11.99 -7.00
CA GLY A 26 0.11 11.60 -8.40
C GLY A 26 -0.72 12.59 -9.21
N ARG A 27 -0.24 13.82 -9.41
CA ARG A 27 -0.73 14.69 -10.50
C ARG A 27 0.24 15.85 -10.78
N GLY A 28 0.80 15.88 -11.98
CA GLY A 28 1.36 17.10 -12.58
C GLY A 28 2.68 16.95 -13.34
N PHE A 29 2.69 16.23 -14.48
CA PHE A 29 3.73 16.40 -15.49
C PHE A 29 3.11 17.02 -16.74
N HIS A 30 3.43 18.29 -16.97
CA HIS A 30 3.16 19.04 -18.20
C HIS A 30 4.42 18.93 -19.08
N THR A 31 4.32 18.28 -20.23
CA THR A 31 5.43 18.21 -21.20
C THR A 31 5.27 19.28 -22.26
N ASP A 32 6.07 20.33 -22.20
CA ASP A 32 6.28 21.28 -23.29
C ASP A 32 7.31 20.73 -24.27
N ILE A 33 6.85 20.36 -25.47
CA ILE A 33 7.71 19.93 -26.58
C ILE A 33 8.10 21.19 -27.37
N LYS A 34 9.32 21.68 -27.16
CA LYS A 34 9.95 22.69 -28.03
C LYS A 34 10.52 22.02 -29.28
N ALA A 35 10.15 22.56 -30.44
CA ALA A 35 10.60 22.17 -31.76
C ALA A 35 12.11 22.39 -31.93
N ILE A 36 12.84 21.32 -32.29
CA ILE A 36 14.25 21.37 -32.68
C ILE A 36 14.32 21.73 -34.16
N ARG A 37 14.96 22.87 -34.44
CA ARG A 37 15.24 23.40 -35.78
C ARG A 37 16.43 22.66 -36.37
N ASP A 38 16.22 22.13 -37.56
CA ASP A 38 17.15 21.34 -38.36
C ASP A 38 18.25 22.26 -38.95
N ASP A 39 19.52 22.04 -38.57
CA ASP A 39 20.66 22.75 -39.15
C ASP A 39 21.53 21.77 -39.95
N ARG A 40 21.25 21.70 -41.26
CA ARG A 40 22.05 20.97 -42.24
C ARG A 40 23.25 21.81 -42.64
N SER A 41 24.47 21.34 -42.37
CA SER A 41 25.59 21.32 -43.35
C SER A 41 26.94 20.95 -42.73
N LYS A 42 27.29 19.66 -42.71
CA LYS A 42 28.71 19.25 -42.90
C LYS A 42 28.83 17.76 -43.23
N PRO A 43 29.31 17.37 -44.42
CA PRO A 43 29.64 15.98 -44.70
C PRO A 43 30.96 15.64 -44.00
N ARG A 44 30.88 14.95 -42.86
CA ARG A 44 32.02 14.25 -42.26
C ARG A 44 31.96 12.79 -42.70
N GLY A 45 33.09 12.29 -43.22
CA GLY A 45 33.24 10.90 -43.67
C GLY A 45 32.75 9.93 -42.60
N PHE A 46 31.69 9.18 -42.94
CA PHE A 46 31.00 8.30 -42.01
C PHE A 46 31.72 6.95 -42.01
N GLU A 47 32.71 6.81 -41.14
CA GLU A 47 33.23 5.51 -40.77
C GLU A 47 32.09 4.77 -40.05
N ARG A 48 31.38 3.92 -40.81
CA ARG A 48 30.23 3.16 -40.35
C ARG A 48 30.73 2.09 -39.38
N LYS A 49 31.00 2.48 -38.12
CA LYS A 49 31.12 1.53 -37.01
C LYS A 49 29.88 0.66 -37.09
N VAL A 50 30.05 -0.63 -37.38
CA VAL A 50 29.00 -1.63 -37.27
C VAL A 50 28.57 -1.57 -35.82
N ARG A 51 27.47 -0.86 -35.57
CA ARG A 51 26.88 -0.72 -34.26
C ARG A 51 26.50 -2.13 -33.88
N GLU A 52 27.23 -2.72 -32.93
CA GLU A 52 26.81 -3.98 -32.30
C GLU A 52 25.31 -3.82 -32.02
N SER A 53 24.51 -4.68 -32.65
CA SER A 53 23.08 -4.68 -32.39
C SER A 53 22.94 -4.83 -30.88
N PRO A 54 22.26 -3.90 -30.20
CA PRO A 54 22.08 -3.99 -28.77
C PRO A 54 21.54 -5.38 -28.46
N VAL A 55 22.18 -6.08 -27.51
CA VAL A 55 21.77 -7.42 -27.10
C VAL A 55 20.27 -7.36 -26.82
N PRO A 56 19.45 -8.17 -27.51
CA PRO A 56 18.00 -8.09 -27.36
C PRO A 56 17.65 -8.31 -25.90
N THR A 57 17.01 -7.31 -25.28
CA THR A 57 16.51 -7.45 -23.91
C THR A 57 15.43 -8.52 -23.90
N ILE A 58 15.58 -9.52 -23.04
CA ILE A 58 14.66 -10.65 -22.90
C ILE A 58 13.72 -10.45 -21.70
N ILE A 59 12.56 -11.10 -21.72
CA ILE A 59 11.66 -11.15 -20.56
C ILE A 59 12.24 -12.09 -19.49
N ASP A 60 12.40 -11.58 -18.28
CA ASP A 60 12.83 -12.37 -17.11
C ASP A 60 11.62 -12.87 -16.32
N TRP A 61 11.22 -14.10 -16.61
CA TRP A 61 10.12 -14.79 -15.94
C TRP A 61 10.35 -15.06 -14.45
N SER A 62 11.58 -14.97 -13.95
CA SER A 62 11.85 -15.22 -12.53
C SER A 62 11.36 -14.12 -11.61
N THR A 63 11.25 -12.91 -12.14
CA THR A 63 10.69 -11.76 -11.43
C THR A 63 9.17 -11.73 -11.45
N MET A 64 8.55 -12.56 -12.30
CA MET A 64 7.09 -12.65 -12.42
C MET A 64 6.48 -13.38 -11.20
N PRO A 65 5.33 -12.92 -10.66
CA PRO A 65 4.67 -13.57 -9.54
C PRO A 65 4.40 -15.06 -9.80
N SER A 66 4.53 -15.90 -8.78
CA SER A 66 4.57 -17.37 -8.91
C SER A 66 3.37 -17.96 -9.66
N CYS A 67 2.15 -17.48 -9.41
CA CYS A 67 0.98 -17.95 -10.14
C CYS A 67 1.06 -17.60 -11.63
N ALA A 68 1.30 -16.34 -11.97
CA ALA A 68 1.46 -15.91 -13.36
C ALA A 68 2.62 -16.65 -14.03
N LYS A 69 3.74 -16.84 -13.33
CA LYS A 69 4.89 -17.64 -13.76
C LYS A 69 4.49 -19.05 -14.20
N SER A 70 3.62 -19.73 -13.47
CA SER A 70 3.18 -21.07 -13.83
C SER A 70 2.24 -21.14 -15.05
N HIS A 71 1.50 -20.06 -15.35
CA HIS A 71 0.54 -20.05 -16.45
C HIS A 71 1.06 -19.37 -17.72
N CYS A 72 1.99 -18.43 -17.56
CA CYS A 72 2.52 -17.60 -18.64
C CYS A 72 3.79 -18.15 -19.26
N THR A 73 4.13 -19.41 -18.99
CA THR A 73 5.23 -20.07 -19.69
C THR A 73 4.86 -20.34 -21.16
N PRO A 74 5.85 -20.29 -22.06
CA PRO A 74 5.74 -20.70 -23.47
C PRO A 74 4.88 -21.95 -23.74
N SER A 75 4.95 -22.93 -22.83
CA SER A 75 4.27 -24.22 -22.93
C SER A 75 2.76 -24.19 -22.65
N MET A 76 2.25 -23.13 -22.01
CA MET A 76 0.86 -23.06 -21.52
C MET A 76 0.07 -21.87 -22.05
N THR A 77 0.72 -20.87 -22.63
CA THR A 77 0.03 -19.68 -23.13
C THR A 77 -0.65 -19.92 -24.48
N PRO A 78 -1.89 -19.41 -24.69
CA PRO A 78 -2.39 -19.22 -26.05
C PRO A 78 -1.38 -18.39 -26.85
N THR A 79 -1.30 -18.67 -28.15
CA THR A 79 -0.26 -18.19 -29.08
C THR A 79 -0.01 -16.69 -28.95
N ILE A 80 1.00 -16.33 -28.16
CA ILE A 80 1.66 -15.03 -28.25
C ILE A 80 2.36 -15.01 -29.60
N ASP A 81 2.06 -14.02 -30.43
CA ASP A 81 2.67 -13.88 -31.75
C ASP A 81 4.08 -13.28 -31.64
N CYS A 82 4.95 -14.00 -30.94
CA CYS A 82 6.35 -13.66 -30.75
C CYS A 82 7.22 -14.90 -30.96
N PRO A 83 8.32 -14.79 -31.72
CA PRO A 83 9.27 -15.89 -31.82
C PRO A 83 9.94 -16.15 -30.47
N TYR A 84 10.12 -17.43 -30.16
CA TYR A 84 10.89 -17.84 -28.99
C TYR A 84 12.37 -17.58 -29.21
N ILE A 85 13.02 -17.09 -28.16
CA ILE A 85 14.47 -16.92 -28.09
C ILE A 85 14.97 -17.94 -27.07
N SER A 86 15.85 -18.83 -27.52
CA SER A 86 16.58 -19.75 -26.66
C SER A 86 17.85 -19.08 -26.17
N GLY A 87 18.13 -19.15 -24.87
CA GLY A 87 19.34 -18.58 -24.29
C GLY A 87 19.51 -18.91 -22.81
N PRO A 88 20.61 -18.44 -22.19
CA PRO A 88 20.81 -18.56 -20.75
C PRO A 88 19.70 -17.84 -19.98
N CYS A 89 19.19 -18.46 -18.92
CA CYS A 89 18.19 -17.84 -18.06
C CYS A 89 18.80 -16.64 -17.31
N PRO A 90 18.12 -15.49 -17.19
CA PRO A 90 18.62 -14.35 -16.41
C PRO A 90 18.98 -14.71 -14.95
N SER A 91 18.21 -15.60 -14.34
CA SER A 91 18.39 -16.06 -12.96
C SER A 91 19.26 -17.31 -12.82
N ASP A 92 19.55 -17.99 -13.92
CA ASP A 92 20.34 -19.21 -13.95
C ASP A 92 21.15 -19.26 -15.25
N VAL A 93 22.29 -18.58 -15.22
CA VAL A 93 23.21 -18.50 -16.36
C VAL A 93 23.78 -19.85 -16.78
N ALA A 94 23.75 -20.86 -15.90
CA ALA A 94 24.21 -22.22 -16.22
C ALA A 94 23.19 -22.98 -17.08
N ASN A 95 21.91 -22.60 -16.98
CA ASN A 95 20.86 -23.19 -17.78
C ASN A 95 20.72 -22.46 -19.13
N SER A 96 21.35 -23.00 -20.17
CA SER A 96 21.30 -22.47 -21.53
C SER A 96 20.02 -22.81 -22.30
N SER A 97 19.06 -23.52 -21.67
CA SER A 97 17.87 -24.06 -22.33
C SER A 97 16.59 -23.26 -22.06
N CYS A 98 16.71 -22.07 -21.47
CA CYS A 98 15.55 -21.21 -21.24
C CYS A 98 14.95 -20.72 -22.55
N GLN A 99 13.63 -20.86 -22.68
CA GLN A 99 12.83 -20.24 -23.73
C GLN A 99 12.14 -18.99 -23.18
N THR A 100 12.34 -17.86 -23.86
CA THR A 100 11.72 -16.59 -23.51
C THR A 100 11.34 -15.80 -24.76
N TYR A 101 10.74 -14.64 -24.57
CA TYR A 101 10.45 -13.69 -25.63
C TYR A 101 11.40 -12.50 -25.54
N SER A 102 11.64 -11.86 -26.68
CA SER A 102 12.16 -10.49 -26.69
C SER A 102 11.17 -9.57 -25.96
N LYS A 103 11.70 -8.71 -25.09
CA LYS A 103 10.96 -7.67 -24.38
C LYS A 103 10.16 -6.80 -25.35
N ASP A 104 10.78 -6.38 -26.46
CA ASP A 104 10.15 -5.53 -27.47
C ASP A 104 8.95 -6.20 -28.14
N CYS A 105 9.03 -7.51 -28.38
CA CYS A 105 7.92 -8.23 -28.97
C CYS A 105 6.81 -8.44 -27.94
N TYR A 106 7.15 -8.96 -26.75
CA TYR A 106 6.20 -9.29 -25.70
C TYR A 106 5.40 -8.05 -25.23
N CYS A 107 6.07 -6.93 -25.01
CA CYS A 107 5.42 -5.69 -24.56
C CYS A 107 4.51 -5.04 -25.62
N LYS A 108 4.66 -5.38 -26.91
CA LYS A 108 3.81 -4.91 -28.01
C LYS A 108 2.58 -5.77 -28.24
N GLN A 109 2.50 -6.93 -27.61
CA GLN A 109 1.35 -7.81 -27.76
C GLN A 109 0.10 -7.11 -27.20
N THR A 110 -1.04 -7.34 -27.84
CA THR A 110 -2.32 -6.82 -27.34
C THR A 110 -2.69 -7.43 -25.99
N SER A 111 -2.20 -8.64 -25.69
CA SER A 111 -2.56 -9.32 -24.44
C SER A 111 -1.47 -10.27 -23.87
N PRO A 112 -0.28 -9.75 -23.53
CA PRO A 112 0.83 -10.55 -23.00
C PRO A 112 0.51 -11.25 -21.68
N LEU A 113 -0.37 -10.68 -20.86
CA LEU A 113 -0.78 -11.22 -19.56
C LEU A 113 -1.99 -12.17 -19.66
N ALA A 114 -2.46 -12.52 -20.85
CA ALA A 114 -3.71 -13.27 -20.99
C ALA A 114 -3.75 -14.58 -20.17
N CYS A 115 -2.59 -15.22 -20.08
CA CYS A 115 -2.29 -16.42 -19.31
C CYS A 115 -2.48 -16.29 -17.79
N ALA A 116 -2.22 -15.12 -17.21
CA ALA A 116 -2.34 -14.91 -15.76
C ALA A 116 -3.80 -14.84 -15.29
N TRP A 117 -4.78 -14.85 -16.19
CA TRP A 117 -6.20 -14.77 -15.84
C TRP A 117 -6.74 -15.98 -15.07
N GLY A 118 -6.05 -17.12 -15.14
CA GLY A 118 -6.35 -18.29 -14.32
C GLY A 118 -6.01 -18.10 -12.84
N CYS A 119 -5.26 -17.05 -12.49
CA CYS A 119 -4.84 -16.77 -11.14
C CYS A 119 -5.96 -16.17 -10.28
N SER A 120 -5.81 -16.30 -8.96
CA SER A 120 -6.60 -15.52 -8.01
C SER A 120 -6.47 -14.03 -8.30
N TRP A 121 -7.49 -13.24 -8.00
CA TRP A 121 -7.50 -11.78 -8.18
C TRP A 121 -6.23 -11.07 -7.69
N PHE A 122 -5.77 -11.38 -6.48
CA PHE A 122 -4.57 -10.75 -5.93
C PHE A 122 -3.30 -11.04 -6.77
N ASN A 123 -3.14 -12.29 -7.22
CA ASN A 123 -2.02 -12.67 -8.10
C ASN A 123 -2.13 -12.05 -9.51
N TRP A 124 -3.35 -11.82 -10.00
CA TRP A 124 -3.57 -11.07 -11.23
C TRP A 124 -3.05 -9.63 -11.09
N LEU A 125 -3.40 -8.94 -9.99
CA LEU A 125 -2.91 -7.58 -9.73
C LEU A 125 -1.38 -7.52 -9.62
N LEU A 126 -0.76 -8.48 -8.94
CA LEU A 126 0.70 -8.57 -8.89
C LEU A 126 1.32 -8.77 -10.28
N ALA A 127 0.65 -9.50 -11.17
CA ALA A 127 1.12 -9.71 -12.54
C ALA A 127 0.98 -8.45 -13.40
N GLU A 128 -0.11 -7.71 -13.22
CA GLU A 128 -0.33 -6.40 -13.84
C GLU A 128 0.74 -5.39 -13.38
N ASP A 129 0.97 -5.29 -12.07
CA ASP A 129 2.01 -4.44 -11.48
C ASP A 129 3.39 -4.84 -12.00
N TRP A 130 3.71 -6.15 -12.03
CA TRP A 130 4.96 -6.65 -12.56
C TRP A 130 5.20 -6.22 -14.00
N PHE A 131 4.16 -6.29 -14.85
CA PHE A 131 4.24 -5.90 -16.25
C PHE A 131 4.40 -4.39 -16.42
N ALA A 132 3.71 -3.60 -15.60
CA ALA A 132 3.78 -2.13 -15.62
C ALA A 132 5.13 -1.58 -15.14
N ARG A 133 6.00 -2.40 -14.53
CA ARG A 133 7.31 -1.94 -14.08
C ARG A 133 8.19 -1.49 -15.25
N PRO A 134 9.02 -0.45 -15.07
CA PRO A 134 9.85 0.10 -16.15
C PRO A 134 10.91 -0.89 -16.66
N ASP A 135 11.40 -1.79 -15.79
CA ASP A 135 12.34 -2.85 -16.16
C ASP A 135 11.69 -3.96 -17.00
N VAL A 136 10.35 -4.07 -17.02
CA VAL A 136 9.60 -5.11 -17.75
C VAL A 136 8.93 -4.58 -19.01
N CYS A 137 8.02 -3.61 -18.93
CA CYS A 137 7.36 -3.03 -20.10
C CYS A 137 7.04 -1.55 -19.90
N ALA A 138 8.07 -0.71 -19.69
CA ALA A 138 7.96 0.75 -19.56
C ALA A 138 7.17 1.45 -20.68
N SER A 139 7.07 0.82 -21.85
CA SER A 139 6.55 1.45 -23.07
C SER A 139 5.07 1.23 -23.31
N THR A 140 4.36 0.46 -22.47
CA THR A 140 2.94 0.22 -22.71
C THR A 140 2.16 1.49 -22.38
N PRO A 141 1.52 2.13 -23.38
CA PRO A 141 0.78 3.36 -23.13
C PRO A 141 -0.43 3.06 -22.24
N ASN A 142 -0.71 3.96 -21.30
CA ASN A 142 -1.98 3.97 -20.61
C ASN A 142 -3.08 4.42 -21.56
N ILE A 143 -4.28 3.88 -21.38
CA ILE A 143 -5.46 4.32 -22.08
C ILE A 143 -5.93 5.64 -21.47
N THR A 144 -6.18 6.61 -22.34
CA THR A 144 -6.79 7.88 -21.95
C THR A 144 -8.29 7.83 -22.24
N PHE A 145 -9.10 8.15 -21.23
CA PHE A 145 -10.56 8.15 -21.36
C PHE A 145 -11.12 9.53 -21.75
N ASP A 146 -10.27 10.56 -21.83
CA ASP A 146 -10.70 11.96 -22.03
C ASP A 146 -11.35 12.22 -23.39
N ALA A 147 -10.96 11.45 -24.41
CA ALA A 147 -11.53 11.53 -25.75
C ALA A 147 -12.94 10.90 -25.85
N LEU A 148 -13.39 10.16 -24.81
CA LEU A 148 -14.71 9.56 -24.78
C LEU A 148 -15.80 10.56 -24.40
N PRO A 149 -17.04 10.39 -24.91
CA PRO A 149 -18.19 11.15 -24.43
C PRO A 149 -18.46 10.84 -22.96
N SER A 150 -18.96 11.81 -22.20
CA SER A 150 -19.24 11.67 -20.76
C SER A 150 -20.15 10.47 -20.43
N CYS A 151 -21.10 10.12 -21.31
CA CYS A 151 -21.97 8.96 -21.15
C CYS A 151 -21.21 7.62 -21.08
N ALA A 152 -20.04 7.51 -21.71
CA ALA A 152 -19.21 6.31 -21.74
C ALA A 152 -17.98 6.43 -20.84
N ARG A 153 -17.43 7.64 -20.67
CA ARG A 153 -16.16 7.89 -19.99
C ARG A 153 -16.12 7.29 -18.59
N ASP A 154 -17.02 7.73 -17.72
CA ASP A 154 -17.03 7.31 -16.31
C ASP A 154 -17.38 5.82 -16.18
N CYS A 155 -18.28 5.34 -17.06
CA CYS A 155 -18.65 3.94 -17.09
C CYS A 155 -17.48 3.04 -17.49
N LEU A 156 -16.73 3.40 -18.55
CA LEU A 156 -15.61 2.61 -19.03
C LEU A 156 -14.45 2.63 -18.04
N TRP A 157 -14.15 3.80 -17.48
CA TRP A 157 -13.13 3.94 -16.42
C TRP A 157 -13.45 3.06 -15.21
N GLN A 158 -14.68 3.15 -14.69
CA GLN A 158 -15.09 2.33 -13.54
C GLN A 158 -15.14 0.84 -13.91
N SER A 159 -15.64 0.50 -15.09
CA SER A 159 -15.81 -0.90 -15.49
C SER A 159 -14.48 -1.57 -15.82
N SER A 160 -13.51 -0.84 -16.37
CA SER A 160 -12.15 -1.38 -16.53
C SER A 160 -11.51 -1.68 -15.20
N PHE A 161 -11.68 -0.79 -14.22
CA PHE A 161 -11.21 -1.00 -12.86
C PHE A 161 -11.91 -2.21 -12.21
N ASP A 162 -13.24 -2.26 -12.24
CA ASP A 162 -14.05 -3.36 -11.69
C ASP A 162 -13.76 -4.70 -12.35
N TYR A 163 -13.29 -4.67 -13.60
CA TYR A 163 -12.87 -5.86 -14.33
C TYR A 163 -11.44 -6.30 -13.98
N GLY A 164 -10.59 -5.39 -13.53
CA GLY A 164 -9.21 -5.69 -13.11
C GLY A 164 -8.12 -5.13 -13.96
N CYS A 165 -8.42 -4.12 -14.75
CA CYS A 165 -7.41 -3.32 -15.41
C CYS A 165 -7.15 -2.07 -14.56
N ILE A 166 -6.53 -2.25 -13.39
CA ILE A 166 -6.34 -1.17 -12.41
C ILE A 166 -5.42 -0.09 -12.96
N THR A 167 -4.37 -0.49 -13.68
CA THR A 167 -3.38 0.43 -14.25
C THR A 167 -3.86 1.10 -15.53
N HIS A 168 -5.04 0.73 -16.05
CA HIS A 168 -5.59 1.20 -17.32
C HIS A 168 -4.62 1.07 -18.50
N THR A 169 -3.73 0.09 -18.43
CA THR A 169 -2.77 -0.22 -19.49
C THR A 169 -3.49 -0.89 -20.67
N LYS A 170 -3.02 -0.60 -21.90
CA LYS A 170 -3.63 -1.12 -23.14
C LYS A 170 -3.73 -2.64 -23.18
N ASN A 171 -2.71 -3.34 -22.69
CA ASN A 171 -2.62 -4.80 -22.62
C ASN A 171 -3.78 -5.47 -21.85
N CYS A 172 -4.28 -4.84 -20.77
CA CYS A 172 -5.39 -5.38 -20.00
C CYS A 172 -6.72 -5.02 -20.66
N PHE A 173 -6.91 -3.74 -20.95
CA PHE A 173 -8.20 -3.23 -21.42
C PHE A 173 -8.57 -3.76 -22.80
N CYS A 174 -7.62 -3.80 -23.73
CA CYS A 174 -7.87 -4.20 -25.11
C CYS A 174 -8.09 -5.71 -25.28
N LYS A 175 -7.75 -6.53 -24.26
CA LYS A 175 -7.94 -8.00 -24.30
C LYS A 175 -9.40 -8.40 -24.46
N TYR A 176 -10.28 -7.76 -23.70
CA TYR A 176 -11.63 -8.31 -23.52
C TYR A 176 -12.65 -7.74 -24.47
N GLY A 177 -12.33 -6.65 -25.18
CA GLY A 177 -13.19 -6.02 -26.20
C GLY A 177 -14.55 -5.54 -25.71
N SER A 178 -15.00 -6.01 -24.56
CA SER A 178 -16.24 -5.68 -23.90
C SER A 178 -16.08 -4.26 -23.37
N LEU A 179 -16.83 -3.33 -23.95
CA LEU A 179 -17.06 -2.01 -23.38
C LEU A 179 -17.96 -2.08 -22.13
N TYR A 180 -18.07 -3.26 -21.51
CA TYR A 180 -18.76 -3.54 -20.25
C TYR A 180 -20.24 -3.12 -20.26
N GLY A 181 -20.85 -3.06 -21.46
CA GLY A 181 -22.20 -2.55 -21.66
C GLY A 181 -22.33 -1.04 -21.47
N CYS A 182 -21.22 -0.30 -21.35
CA CYS A 182 -21.21 1.16 -21.26
C CYS A 182 -21.67 1.84 -22.54
N ASP A 183 -21.55 1.16 -23.68
CA ASP A 183 -22.09 1.58 -24.96
C ASP A 183 -23.62 1.75 -24.90
N LYS A 184 -24.32 0.89 -24.15
CA LYS A 184 -25.79 0.90 -24.05
C LYS A 184 -26.31 2.21 -23.45
N LYS A 185 -25.54 2.82 -22.54
CA LYS A 185 -25.87 4.13 -21.95
C LYS A 185 -25.67 5.28 -22.95
N CYS A 186 -24.89 5.06 -24.01
CA CYS A 186 -24.65 6.01 -25.08
C CYS A 186 -25.49 5.74 -26.36
N ARG A 187 -26.22 4.62 -26.44
CA ARG A 187 -27.02 4.23 -27.62
C ARG A 187 -28.21 5.16 -27.92
N ALA A 188 -28.63 6.01 -26.99
CA ALA A 188 -29.79 6.89 -27.19
C ALA A 188 -29.60 7.99 -28.26
N ALA A 189 -28.43 8.06 -28.91
CA ALA A 189 -28.19 8.92 -30.08
C ALA A 189 -27.81 8.03 -31.28
N ALA A 190 -28.81 7.66 -32.08
CA ALA A 190 -28.65 6.92 -33.33
C ALA A 190 -28.15 7.84 -34.47
N ASP A 191 -27.56 7.24 -35.51
CA ASP A 191 -27.26 7.85 -36.82
C ASP A 191 -26.11 8.87 -36.90
N GLY A 192 -25.08 8.70 -36.07
CA GLY A 192 -23.91 9.59 -35.96
C GLY A 192 -23.51 9.92 -34.52
N GLY A 193 -24.19 9.30 -33.56
CA GLY A 193 -24.02 9.54 -32.15
C GLY A 193 -22.78 8.92 -31.50
N PRO A 194 -22.67 9.02 -30.17
CA PRO A 194 -21.48 8.73 -29.39
C PRO A 194 -20.96 7.30 -29.55
N SER A 195 -21.78 6.34 -29.98
CA SER A 195 -21.36 4.96 -30.28
C SER A 195 -20.22 4.89 -31.31
N GLY A 196 -20.30 5.70 -32.39
CA GLY A 196 -19.23 5.76 -33.39
C GLY A 196 -17.95 6.43 -32.88
N LYS A 197 -18.08 7.37 -31.93
CA LYS A 197 -16.92 7.97 -31.25
C LYS A 197 -16.26 6.98 -30.29
N VAL A 198 -17.04 6.19 -29.56
CA VAL A 198 -16.52 5.12 -28.69
C VAL A 198 -15.84 4.04 -29.52
N ALA A 199 -16.44 3.63 -30.65
CA ALA A 199 -15.84 2.68 -31.60
C ALA A 199 -14.48 3.17 -32.09
N ARG A 200 -14.45 4.41 -32.61
CA ARG A 200 -13.23 5.02 -33.13
C ARG A 200 -12.16 5.17 -32.06
N TRP A 201 -12.54 5.67 -30.89
CA TRP A 201 -11.63 5.72 -29.75
C TRP A 201 -11.05 4.33 -29.42
N PHE A 202 -11.89 3.29 -29.42
CA PHE A 202 -11.45 1.92 -29.16
C PHE A 202 -10.47 1.42 -30.25
N THR A 203 -10.75 1.70 -31.53
CA THR A 203 -9.82 1.38 -32.64
C THR A 203 -8.48 2.07 -32.47
N GLU A 204 -8.45 3.34 -32.05
CA GLU A 204 -7.23 4.12 -31.86
C GLU A 204 -6.43 3.63 -30.65
N GLN A 205 -7.10 3.33 -29.53
CA GLN A 205 -6.43 2.87 -28.32
C GLN A 205 -5.90 1.45 -28.48
N CYS A 206 -6.68 0.55 -29.08
CA CYS A 206 -6.38 -0.88 -29.15
C CYS A 206 -5.81 -1.35 -30.48
N SER A 207 -5.66 -0.45 -31.47
CA SER A 207 -5.16 -0.77 -32.80
C SER A 207 -5.93 -1.91 -33.49
N VAL A 208 -7.24 -1.98 -33.25
CA VAL A 208 -8.16 -2.90 -33.92
C VAL A 208 -8.87 -2.20 -35.07
N ASP A 209 -9.35 -2.97 -36.04
CA ASP A 209 -10.15 -2.43 -37.12
C ASP A 209 -11.56 -2.02 -36.64
N MET A 210 -12.21 -1.16 -37.43
CA MET A 210 -13.52 -0.59 -37.09
C MET A 210 -14.64 -1.64 -37.09
N GLU A 211 -14.53 -2.70 -37.89
CA GLU A 211 -15.52 -3.77 -37.93
C GLU A 211 -15.48 -4.58 -36.62
N THR A 212 -14.28 -4.97 -36.19
CA THR A 212 -14.01 -5.57 -34.88
C THR A 212 -14.56 -4.70 -33.74
N ALA A 213 -14.26 -3.40 -33.74
CA ALA A 213 -14.74 -2.48 -32.71
C ALA A 213 -16.28 -2.35 -32.69
N ASN A 214 -16.92 -2.31 -33.86
CA ASN A 214 -18.38 -2.25 -33.96
C ASN A 214 -19.06 -3.56 -33.56
N GLY A 215 -18.45 -4.71 -33.86
CA GLY A 215 -18.94 -6.01 -33.36
C GLY A 215 -18.96 -6.04 -31.83
N LEU A 216 -17.86 -5.62 -31.22
CA LEU A 216 -17.73 -5.51 -29.76
C LEU A 216 -18.78 -4.57 -29.12
N LEU A 217 -19.09 -3.44 -29.76
CA LEU A 217 -20.18 -2.53 -29.37
C LEU A 217 -21.57 -3.14 -29.55
N GLY A 218 -21.72 -4.05 -30.51
CA GLY A 218 -22.95 -4.80 -30.76
C GLY A 218 -23.31 -5.76 -29.63
N GLY A 219 -22.36 -6.06 -28.74
CA GLY A 219 -22.50 -7.04 -27.67
C GLY A 219 -21.96 -8.42 -28.02
N SER A 220 -21.25 -8.58 -29.16
CA SER A 220 -20.45 -9.77 -29.39
C SER A 220 -19.11 -9.62 -28.66
N SER A 221 -18.85 -10.45 -27.66
CA SER A 221 -17.53 -10.51 -27.03
C SER A 221 -16.63 -11.47 -27.82
N TYR A 222 -15.38 -11.08 -28.15
CA TYR A 222 -14.40 -11.92 -28.87
C TYR A 222 -14.08 -13.24 -28.16
N LEU A 223 -14.26 -13.24 -26.84
CA LEU A 223 -14.30 -14.40 -25.97
C LEU A 223 -15.45 -14.09 -25.03
N GLU A 224 -16.46 -14.95 -24.95
CA GLU A 224 -17.47 -14.86 -23.90
C GLU A 224 -16.71 -14.89 -22.57
N SER A 225 -16.48 -13.69 -22.02
CA SER A 225 -15.65 -13.47 -20.86
C SER A 225 -16.29 -14.30 -19.78
N LYS A 226 -15.70 -15.45 -19.44
CA LYS A 226 -15.97 -16.12 -18.16
C LYS A 226 -15.98 -14.99 -17.15
N ASP A 227 -17.17 -14.75 -16.58
CA ASP A 227 -17.36 -13.68 -15.63
C ASP A 227 -16.19 -13.73 -14.65
N PRO A 228 -15.55 -12.59 -14.35
CA PRO A 228 -14.40 -12.59 -13.49
C PRO A 228 -14.68 -13.40 -12.21
N PRO A 229 -13.73 -14.16 -11.68
CA PRO A 229 -14.01 -15.16 -10.64
C PRO A 229 -14.76 -14.62 -9.42
N TRP A 230 -14.65 -13.32 -9.11
CA TRP A 230 -15.39 -12.67 -8.03
C TRP A 230 -16.89 -12.45 -8.32
N LYS A 231 -17.34 -12.42 -9.57
CA LYS A 231 -18.77 -12.26 -9.91
C LYS A 231 -19.64 -13.42 -9.44
N LYS A 232 -19.05 -14.60 -9.14
CA LYS A 232 -19.78 -15.72 -8.51
C LYS A 232 -20.19 -15.47 -7.06
N LEU A 233 -19.68 -14.42 -6.42
CA LEU A 233 -20.21 -13.91 -5.14
C LEU A 233 -21.48 -13.09 -5.44
N GLN A 234 -22.55 -13.75 -5.91
CA GLN A 234 -23.88 -13.16 -6.13
C GLN A 234 -24.62 -12.90 -4.80
N GLY A 235 -24.02 -12.12 -3.91
CA GLY A 235 -24.66 -11.60 -2.70
C GLY A 235 -24.25 -10.16 -2.53
N HIS A 236 -25.09 -9.23 -3.00
CA HIS A 236 -24.91 -7.77 -2.97
C HIS A 236 -23.50 -7.28 -3.36
N ARG A 237 -23.38 -6.65 -4.54
CA ARG A 237 -22.13 -5.97 -4.93
C ARG A 237 -21.81 -4.88 -3.92
N LEU A 238 -20.95 -5.19 -2.96
CA LEU A 238 -20.36 -4.21 -2.06
C LEU A 238 -19.57 -3.25 -2.94
N LYS A 239 -20.01 -1.99 -3.02
CA LYS A 239 -19.26 -0.99 -3.77
C LYS A 239 -17.92 -0.76 -3.07
N TRP A 240 -16.90 -0.31 -3.79
CA TRP A 240 -15.55 -0.16 -3.22
C TRP A 240 -15.53 0.75 -1.96
N TYR A 241 -16.38 1.79 -1.95
CA TYR A 241 -16.55 2.64 -0.76
C TYR A 241 -17.20 1.91 0.43
N GLU A 242 -18.00 0.86 0.21
CA GLU A 242 -18.62 0.05 1.26
C GLU A 242 -17.57 -0.88 1.90
N VAL A 243 -16.68 -1.45 1.08
CA VAL A 243 -15.52 -2.19 1.57
C VAL A 243 -14.63 -1.28 2.43
N MET A 244 -14.33 -0.08 1.93
CA MET A 244 -13.57 0.91 2.70
C MET A 244 -14.29 1.31 3.99
N ALA A 245 -15.60 1.56 3.95
CA ALA A 245 -16.38 1.89 5.12
C ALA A 245 -16.35 0.77 6.18
N ILE A 246 -16.50 -0.49 5.77
CA ILE A 246 -16.41 -1.65 6.67
C ILE A 246 -15.01 -1.75 7.28
N THR A 247 -13.97 -1.53 6.48
CA THR A 247 -12.57 -1.61 6.93
C THR A 247 -12.25 -0.50 7.94
N VAL A 248 -12.66 0.73 7.66
CA VAL A 248 -12.49 1.88 8.56
C VAL A 248 -13.33 1.71 9.83
N ALA A 249 -14.57 1.24 9.72
CA ALA A 249 -15.41 0.95 10.88
C ALA A 249 -14.81 -0.16 11.75
N GLY A 250 -14.26 -1.21 11.13
CA GLY A 250 -13.54 -2.28 11.82
C GLY A 250 -12.30 -1.77 12.56
N ALA A 251 -11.45 -0.99 11.89
CA ALA A 251 -10.26 -0.39 12.50
C ALA A 251 -10.61 0.55 13.66
N THR A 252 -11.64 1.39 13.48
CA THR A 252 -12.13 2.32 14.51
C THR A 252 -12.68 1.56 15.72
N SER A 253 -13.43 0.48 15.49
CA SER A 253 -13.97 -0.37 16.56
C SER A 253 -12.84 -1.04 17.36
N CYS A 254 -11.82 -1.56 16.68
CA CYS A 254 -10.63 -2.10 17.33
C CYS A 254 -9.91 -1.05 18.19
N ALA A 255 -9.71 0.16 17.67
CA ALA A 255 -9.08 1.24 18.43
C ALA A 255 -9.88 1.61 19.69
N LEU A 256 -11.21 1.72 19.58
CA LEU A 256 -12.09 1.99 20.72
C LEU A 256 -12.03 0.89 21.79
N LEU A 257 -12.01 -0.38 21.39
CA LEU A 257 -11.88 -1.51 22.34
C LEU A 257 -10.55 -1.46 23.10
N VAL A 258 -9.48 -1.06 22.44
CA VAL A 258 -8.15 -0.92 23.05
C VAL A 258 -8.12 0.23 24.06
N VAL A 259 -8.65 1.40 23.67
CA VAL A 259 -8.76 2.55 24.58
C VAL A 259 -9.62 2.20 25.79
N TRP A 260 -10.75 1.53 25.58
CA TRP A 260 -11.62 1.07 26.67
C TRP A 260 -10.92 0.08 27.61
N GLY A 261 -10.19 -0.89 27.06
CA GLY A 261 -9.38 -1.83 27.84
C GLY A 261 -8.32 -1.12 28.69
N PHE A 262 -7.64 -0.11 28.13
CA PHE A 262 -6.64 0.69 28.84
C PHE A 262 -7.26 1.51 29.98
N LEU A 263 -8.39 2.18 29.73
CA LEU A 263 -9.12 2.94 30.75
C LEU A 263 -9.61 2.03 31.89
N LYS A 264 -10.07 0.82 31.58
CA LYS A 264 -10.48 -0.17 32.58
C LYS A 264 -9.30 -0.66 33.42
N ALA A 265 -8.14 -0.87 32.81
CA ALA A 265 -6.92 -1.24 33.53
C ALA A 265 -6.46 -0.12 34.47
N GLN A 266 -6.45 1.13 34.00
CA GLN A 266 -6.17 2.33 34.81
C GLN A 266 -7.10 2.44 36.02
N LYS A 267 -8.41 2.21 35.81
CA LYS A 267 -9.40 2.24 36.89
C LYS A 267 -9.13 1.17 37.95
N ARG A 268 -8.83 -0.07 37.54
CA ARG A 268 -8.49 -1.17 38.46
C ARG A 268 -7.22 -0.90 39.27
N ALA A 269 -6.20 -0.29 38.65
CA ALA A 269 -4.98 0.10 39.36
C ALA A 269 -5.29 1.09 40.50
N LYS A 270 -6.09 2.12 40.23
CA LYS A 270 -6.51 3.11 41.24
C LYS A 270 -7.37 2.51 42.37
N GLU A 271 -8.27 1.57 42.06
CA GLU A 271 -9.07 0.89 43.09
C GLU A 271 -8.22 0.01 44.01
N THR A 272 -7.18 -0.62 43.46
CA THR A 272 -6.25 -1.46 44.23
C THR A 272 -5.46 -0.62 45.25
N GLU A 273 -5.00 0.58 44.87
CA GLU A 273 -4.34 1.53 45.79
C GLU A 273 -5.27 1.96 46.94
N ARG A 274 -6.56 2.24 46.65
CA ARG A 274 -7.54 2.62 47.68
C ARG A 274 -7.80 1.52 48.70
N MET A 275 -7.81 0.25 48.28
CA MET A 275 -8.00 -0.89 49.18
C MET A 275 -6.77 -1.15 50.06
N GLY A 276 -5.56 -0.98 49.52
CA GLY A 276 -4.32 -1.07 50.30
C GLY A 276 -4.28 -0.07 51.45
N TRP A 277 -4.74 1.16 51.22
CA TRP A 277 -4.81 2.19 52.26
C TRP A 277 -5.79 1.86 53.40
N ARG A 278 -6.97 1.30 53.09
CA ARG A 278 -7.93 0.88 54.12
C ARG A 278 -7.41 -0.29 54.96
N ARG A 279 -6.74 -1.27 54.35
CA ARG A 279 -6.16 -2.42 55.08
C ARG A 279 -5.04 -2.01 56.03
N SER A 280 -4.19 -1.05 55.62
CA SER A 280 -3.14 -0.50 56.51
C SER A 280 -3.71 0.27 57.70
N LYS A 281 -4.85 0.95 57.54
CA LYS A 281 -5.50 1.64 58.68
C LYS A 281 -6.08 0.66 59.72
N VAL A 282 -6.65 -0.46 59.30
CA VAL A 282 -7.23 -1.45 60.22
C VAL A 282 -6.14 -2.19 60.99
N LEU A 283 -5.01 -2.52 60.35
CA LEU A 283 -3.86 -3.15 61.02
C LEU A 283 -3.02 -2.18 61.87
N GLY A 284 -3.07 -0.88 61.56
CA GLY A 284 -2.42 0.16 62.36
C GLY A 284 -3.11 0.45 63.69
N LEU A 285 -4.43 0.24 63.79
CA LEU A 285 -5.18 0.45 65.04
C LEU A 285 -4.99 -0.71 66.05
N SER A 286 -4.80 -1.94 65.60
CA SER A 286 -4.62 -3.09 66.51
C SER A 286 -3.25 -3.15 67.20
N ILE A 287 -2.24 -2.41 66.71
CA ILE A 287 -0.91 -2.34 67.34
C ILE A 287 -0.86 -1.29 68.48
N VAL A 288 -1.81 -0.35 68.54
CA VAL A 288 -1.83 0.69 69.58
C VAL A 288 -2.47 0.20 70.88
N GLU A 289 -3.43 -0.73 70.83
CA GLU A 289 -4.03 -1.29 72.06
C GLU A 289 -3.16 -2.35 72.77
N GLY A 290 -2.23 -3.00 72.05
CA GLY A 290 -1.32 -3.99 72.64
C GLY A 290 -0.19 -3.43 73.53
N LYS A 291 0.03 -2.11 73.53
CA LYS A 291 1.10 -1.47 74.32
C LYS A 291 0.65 -0.76 75.59
N VAL A 292 -0.65 -0.63 75.84
CA VAL A 292 -1.14 0.06 77.06
C VAL A 292 -1.33 -0.92 78.24
N GLN A 293 -1.43 -2.23 78.02
CA GLN A 293 -1.56 -3.19 79.13
C GLN A 293 -0.24 -3.69 79.73
N LYS A 294 0.93 -3.37 79.14
CA LYS A 294 2.23 -3.89 79.61
C LYS A 294 3.09 -2.87 80.38
N ALA A 295 2.48 -1.86 80.98
CA ALA A 295 3.18 -0.82 81.76
C ALA A 295 2.75 -0.71 83.24
N ARG A 296 1.97 -1.68 83.77
CA ARG A 296 1.54 -1.63 85.20
C ARG A 296 2.07 -2.75 86.09
N ALA A 297 3.01 -3.57 85.62
CA ALA A 297 3.54 -4.68 86.40
C ALA A 297 5.03 -4.88 86.17
N SER A 298 5.85 -3.95 86.66
CA SER A 298 7.16 -4.25 87.24
C SER A 298 7.77 -2.94 87.74
N GLY A 299 7.81 -2.76 89.06
CA GLY A 299 8.68 -1.77 89.67
C GLY A 299 10.13 -2.13 89.32
N GLY A 300 10.81 -1.20 88.68
CA GLY A 300 12.22 -1.32 88.31
C GLY A 300 12.80 0.07 88.28
N VAL A 301 13.52 0.42 89.34
CA VAL A 301 14.33 1.63 89.46
C VAL A 301 15.43 1.56 88.41
N TYR A 302 15.44 2.52 87.48
CA TYR A 302 16.59 2.77 86.62
C TYR A 302 16.91 4.27 86.62
N GLN A 303 18.20 4.53 86.75
CA GLN A 303 18.81 5.85 86.85
C GLN A 303 18.57 6.70 85.60
N ILE A 304 18.44 7.99 85.87
CA ILE A 304 18.38 9.06 84.89
C ILE A 304 19.82 9.40 84.51
N ASP A 305 20.22 9.05 83.29
CA ASP A 305 21.36 9.69 82.63
C ASP A 305 20.83 10.67 81.58
N GLU A 306 21.06 11.94 81.89
CA GLU A 306 20.72 13.09 81.10
C GLU A 306 21.82 13.31 80.05
N LYS A 307 21.51 13.05 78.77
CA LYS A 307 22.32 13.53 77.65
C LYS A 307 21.45 13.80 76.43
N ASP A 308 21.04 15.06 76.38
CA ASP A 308 21.04 15.99 75.25
C ASP A 308 20.79 15.51 73.81
N THR A 309 19.94 16.32 73.19
CA THR A 309 19.91 16.75 71.77
C THR A 309 19.26 15.87 70.68
N THR A 310 18.06 16.36 70.31
CA THR A 310 17.60 16.72 68.96
C THR A 310 17.06 15.66 67.98
N ASN A 311 15.83 15.94 67.53
CA ASN A 311 15.22 15.62 66.24
C ASN A 311 14.93 14.15 65.89
N GLY A 312 13.84 13.62 66.48
CA GLY A 312 13.18 12.41 66.01
C GLY A 312 12.04 12.69 65.04
N LYS A 313 12.35 12.73 63.74
CA LYS A 313 11.39 12.76 62.62
C LYS A 313 10.35 11.64 62.75
N GLY A 314 9.07 12.01 62.60
CA GLY A 314 7.97 11.08 62.40
C GLY A 314 8.26 10.17 61.20
N LYS A 315 8.23 8.86 61.45
CA LYS A 315 8.47 7.81 60.46
C LYS A 315 7.24 7.73 59.55
N GLN A 316 7.27 8.53 58.48
CA GLN A 316 6.30 8.52 57.40
C GLN A 316 6.49 7.22 56.62
N THR A 317 5.56 6.29 56.75
CA THR A 317 5.49 5.07 55.96
C THR A 317 5.52 5.44 54.48
N GLN A 318 6.59 5.04 53.79
CA GLN A 318 6.74 5.18 52.35
C GLN A 318 5.52 4.57 51.66
N VAL A 319 4.71 5.45 51.06
CA VAL A 319 3.85 5.07 49.95
C VAL A 319 4.81 4.86 48.78
N ASP A 320 4.95 3.62 48.32
CA ASP A 320 5.83 3.26 47.21
C ASP A 320 5.56 4.20 46.03
N GLU A 321 6.49 5.13 45.82
CA GLU A 321 6.52 5.96 44.63
C GLU A 321 6.56 5.02 43.43
N VAL A 322 5.65 5.21 42.48
CA VAL A 322 5.76 4.65 41.12
C VAL A 322 7.22 4.79 40.69
N PRO A 323 7.92 3.69 40.34
CA PRO A 323 9.36 3.73 40.17
C PRO A 323 9.71 4.78 39.12
N LYS A 324 10.39 5.86 39.55
CA LYS A 324 10.81 7.00 38.72
C LYS A 324 11.38 6.56 37.37
N SER A 325 12.08 5.42 37.38
CA SER A 325 12.55 4.64 36.24
C SER A 325 11.56 4.50 35.07
N LEU A 326 10.27 4.24 35.31
CA LEU A 326 9.31 4.04 34.20
C LEU A 326 8.90 5.35 33.55
N LYS A 327 8.69 6.41 34.36
CA LYS A 327 8.33 7.74 33.85
C LYS A 327 9.49 8.35 33.06
N ASP A 328 10.72 8.14 33.53
CA ASP A 328 11.94 8.58 32.84
C ASP A 328 12.14 7.82 31.52
N LYS A 329 11.82 6.52 31.47
CA LYS A 329 11.84 5.72 30.22
C LYS A 329 10.83 6.21 29.20
N PHE A 330 9.60 6.54 29.62
CA PHE A 330 8.60 7.10 28.71
C PHE A 330 9.00 8.49 28.21
N ARG A 331 9.54 9.35 29.08
CA ARG A 331 10.02 10.68 28.67
C ARG A 331 11.15 10.58 27.65
N LYS A 332 12.11 9.67 27.88
CA LYS A 332 13.22 9.43 26.94
C LYS A 332 12.73 8.91 25.58
N PHE A 333 11.73 8.03 25.57
CA PHE A 333 11.15 7.52 24.32
C PHE A 333 10.39 8.61 23.55
N ASP A 334 9.64 9.46 24.25
CA ASP A 334 8.90 10.58 23.66
C ASP A 334 9.85 11.62 23.05
N GLU A 335 10.94 11.96 23.76
CA GLU A 335 12.01 12.84 23.26
C GLU A 335 12.70 12.26 22.02
N GLU A 336 12.97 10.95 21.98
CA GLU A 336 13.57 10.28 20.82
C GLU A 336 12.62 10.26 19.60
N LEU A 337 11.33 9.99 19.83
CA LEU A 337 10.33 9.96 18.76
C LEU A 337 10.14 11.36 18.15
N ARG A 338 10.04 12.39 19.00
CA ARG A 338 9.91 13.77 18.58
C ARG A 338 11.13 14.23 17.78
N SER A 339 12.33 13.87 18.21
CA SER A 339 13.57 14.15 17.48
C SER A 339 13.60 13.50 16.10
N LYS A 340 13.15 12.24 15.96
CA LYS A 340 13.07 11.57 14.64
C LYS A 340 12.05 12.22 13.72
N ILE A 341 10.89 12.62 14.24
CA ILE A 341 9.86 13.31 13.45
C ILE A 341 10.38 14.67 12.97
N GLU A 342 11.01 15.45 13.85
CA GLU A 342 11.59 16.76 13.48
C GLU A 342 12.70 16.62 12.42
N LYS A 343 13.51 15.55 12.49
CA LYS A 343 14.54 15.25 11.47
C LYS A 343 13.92 14.95 10.11
N LEU A 344 12.89 14.10 10.05
CA LEU A 344 12.21 13.72 8.80
C LEU A 344 11.47 14.92 8.18
N VAL A 345 10.84 15.76 8.99
CA VAL A 345 10.17 16.98 8.51
C VAL A 345 11.19 17.94 7.91
N LYS A 346 12.38 18.06 8.51
CA LYS A 346 13.45 18.90 7.99
C LYS A 346 14.04 18.36 6.69
N GLU A 347 14.30 17.05 6.61
CA GLU A 347 14.82 16.40 5.40
C GLU A 347 13.85 16.58 4.20
N ASN A 348 12.55 16.36 4.40
CA ASN A 348 11.55 16.58 3.35
C ASN A 348 11.44 18.05 2.91
N LYS A 349 11.61 19.00 3.84
CA LYS A 349 11.57 20.42 3.53
C LYS A 349 12.79 20.85 2.70
N ASP A 350 13.97 20.34 3.04
CA ASP A 350 15.21 20.63 2.30
C ASP A 350 15.16 20.03 0.89
N GLU A 351 14.55 18.85 0.71
CA GLU A 351 14.30 18.24 -0.61
C GLU A 351 13.31 19.07 -1.46
N GLU A 352 12.23 19.57 -0.86
CA GLU A 352 11.23 20.40 -1.56
C GLU A 352 11.82 21.75 -1.98
N GLU A 353 12.62 22.40 -1.13
CA GLU A 353 13.33 23.65 -1.47
C GLU A 353 14.39 23.42 -2.57
N ALA A 354 15.10 22.28 -2.56
CA ALA A 354 16.04 21.91 -3.61
C ALA A 354 15.35 21.70 -4.96
N GLU A 355 14.16 21.08 -4.97
CA GLU A 355 13.38 20.88 -6.20
C GLU A 355 12.87 22.21 -6.77
N VAL A 356 12.38 23.12 -5.91
CA VAL A 356 11.94 24.47 -6.32
C VAL A 356 13.11 25.31 -6.85
N SER A 357 14.29 25.24 -6.22
CA SER A 357 15.49 25.93 -6.69
C SER A 357 16.01 25.36 -8.01
N ALA A 358 15.85 24.06 -8.27
CA ALA A 358 16.23 23.46 -9.54
C ALA A 358 15.32 23.91 -10.68
N ARG A 359 14.02 24.10 -10.42
CA ARG A 359 13.05 24.59 -11.41
C ARG A 359 13.27 26.07 -11.79
N THR A 360 13.65 26.92 -10.85
CA THR A 360 13.80 28.38 -11.09
C THR A 360 15.09 28.79 -11.82
N LYS A 361 16.06 27.90 -11.99
CA LYS A 361 17.31 28.18 -12.74
C LYS A 361 17.24 27.84 -14.23
N VAL A 362 16.11 27.32 -14.70
CA VAL A 362 15.94 26.82 -16.08
C VAL A 362 15.12 27.80 -16.96
N ASP A 363 14.57 28.87 -16.37
CA ASP A 363 14.01 30.04 -17.05
C ASP A 363 15.03 31.19 -17.08
#